data_AF-A0A2C9UQ22-F1
#
_entry.id   AF-A0A2C9UQ22-F1
#
_cell.length_a   1.000
_cell.length_b   1.000
_cell.length_c   1.000
_cell.angle_alpha   90.00
_cell.angle_beta   90.00
_cell.angle_gamma   90.00
#
_symmetry.space_group_name_H-M   'P 1'
#
loop_
_entity.id
_entity.type
_entity.pdbx_description
1 polymer ?
#
loop_
_entity_poly.entity_id
_entity_poly.type
_entity_poly.pdbx_seq_one_letter_code
_entity_poly.pdbx_strand_id
1 'polypeptide(L)' 'TGSSPAAKKPVDATSVAAPETHGVDYRIQQAKNFAVAQAQQEGCTANFRIFDSPFGNFLVPVIPTRAELAEFFSLSLN' A
#
# COMPACT_ATOMS: atom_id res chain seq x y z
N THR A 1 47.36 -12.19 -27.18
CA THR A 1 46.51 -13.39 -27.07
C THR A 1 45.41 -13.06 -26.07
N GLY A 2 44.21 -12.69 -26.52
CA GLY A 2 43.07 -13.59 -26.79
C GLY A 2 42.05 -13.43 -25.66
N SER A 3 41.08 -12.53 -25.80
CA SER A 3 39.66 -12.78 -26.10
C SER A 3 38.85 -13.52 -25.02
N SER A 4 37.77 -12.88 -24.57
CA SER A 4 36.71 -13.37 -23.66
C SER A 4 35.88 -14.51 -24.29
N PRO A 5 35.08 -15.28 -23.50
CA PRO A 5 33.65 -14.93 -23.46
C PRO A 5 32.91 -15.15 -22.13
N ALA A 6 31.70 -14.60 -22.13
CA ALA A 6 30.67 -14.46 -21.10
C ALA A 6 30.10 -15.74 -20.46
N ALA A 7 29.52 -15.57 -19.28
CA ALA A 7 28.31 -16.28 -18.87
C ALA A 7 27.46 -15.41 -17.93
N LYS A 8 26.47 -14.71 -18.48
CA LYS A 8 25.35 -14.13 -17.72
C LYS A 8 24.33 -15.25 -17.54
N LYS A 9 23.97 -15.59 -16.30
CA LYS A 9 22.89 -16.55 -16.02
C LYS A 9 21.67 -15.76 -15.55
N PRO A 10 20.52 -15.81 -16.26
CA PRO A 10 19.29 -15.19 -15.78
C PRO A 10 18.72 -16.11 -14.70
N VAL A 11 18.45 -15.57 -13.52
CA VAL A 11 17.63 -16.25 -12.52
C VAL A 11 16.33 -15.48 -12.41
N ASP A 12 15.45 -15.78 -13.37
CA ASP A 12 14.01 -15.68 -13.15
C ASP A 12 13.66 -16.56 -11.95
N ALA A 13 13.36 -15.91 -10.84
CA ALA A 13 12.59 -16.47 -9.77
C ALA A 13 11.75 -15.34 -9.20
N THR A 14 10.58 -15.12 -9.80
CA THR A 14 9.45 -14.52 -9.09
C THR A 14 9.16 -15.41 -7.88
N SER A 15 9.88 -15.15 -6.79
CA SER A 15 9.59 -15.68 -5.48
C SER A 15 8.38 -14.90 -4.98
N VAL A 16 7.19 -15.43 -5.25
CA VAL A 16 5.98 -14.98 -4.55
C VAL A 16 6.12 -15.54 -3.14
N ALA A 17 6.72 -14.75 -2.25
CA ALA A 17 6.77 -15.08 -0.84
C ALA A 17 5.34 -15.20 -0.31
N ALA A 18 5.04 -16.35 0.30
CA ALA A 18 3.78 -16.64 0.98
C ALA A 18 3.55 -15.64 2.14
N PRO A 19 2.30 -15.40 2.54
CA PRO A 19 1.99 -14.37 3.53
C PRO A 19 2.52 -14.80 4.90
N GLU A 20 3.54 -14.09 5.38
CA GLU A 20 4.05 -14.29 6.73
C GLU A 20 3.06 -13.68 7.72
N THR A 21 2.28 -14.55 8.35
CA THR A 21 1.33 -14.17 9.36
C THR A 21 1.99 -14.10 10.75
N HIS A 22 1.68 -13.00 11.44
CA HIS A 22 1.63 -12.85 12.91
C HIS A 22 2.89 -12.34 13.64
N GLY A 23 3.33 -11.15 13.25
CA GLY A 23 3.81 -10.15 14.19
C GLY A 23 3.29 -8.79 13.72
N VAL A 24 2.78 -7.94 14.60
CA VAL A 24 2.58 -6.53 14.25
C VAL A 24 3.98 -6.00 13.92
N ASP A 25 4.33 -5.92 12.64
CA ASP A 25 5.58 -5.27 12.25
C ASP A 25 5.37 -3.78 12.53
N TYR A 26 5.91 -3.33 13.66
CA TYR A 26 5.82 -1.95 14.12
C TYR A 26 6.25 -0.95 13.04
N ARG A 27 7.14 -1.34 12.13
CA ARG A 27 7.58 -0.49 11.01
C ARG A 27 6.46 -0.32 9.98
N ILE A 28 5.72 -1.39 9.67
CA ILE A 28 4.56 -1.35 8.77
C ILE A 28 3.46 -0.47 9.38
N GLN A 29 3.17 -0.63 10.68
CA GLN A 29 2.16 0.18 11.36
C GLN A 29 2.56 1.66 11.42
N GLN A 30 3.82 1.97 11.70
CA GLN A 30 4.32 3.34 11.70
C GLN A 30 4.23 3.97 10.31
N ALA A 31 4.65 3.26 9.26
CA ALA A 31 4.60 3.74 7.89
C ALA A 31 3.15 3.98 7.42
N LYS A 32 2.21 3.12 7.83
CA LYS A 32 0.78 3.30 7.60
C LYS A 32 0.23 4.57 8.25
N ASN A 33 0.54 4.79 9.53
CA ASN A 33 0.10 5.98 10.25
C ASN A 33 0.67 7.26 9.61
N PHE A 34 1.93 7.22 9.17
CA PHE A 34 2.55 8.32 8.44
C PHE A 34 1.81 8.61 7.12
N ALA A 35 1.48 7.59 6.33
CA ALA A 35 0.73 7.75 5.09
C ALA A 35 -0.65 8.40 5.32
N VAL A 36 -1.37 7.99 6.38
CA VAL A 36 -2.65 8.61 6.78
C VAL A 36 -2.47 10.08 7.14
N ALA A 37 -1.49 10.41 7.98
CA ALA A 37 -1.23 11.78 8.42
C ALA A 37 -0.86 12.69 7.23
N GLN A 38 -0.05 12.19 6.30
CA GLN A 38 0.33 12.91 5.10
C GLN A 38 -0.89 13.20 4.20
N ALA A 39 -1.73 12.19 3.93
CA ALA A 39 -2.94 12.38 3.12
C ALA A 39 -3.90 13.41 3.73
N GLN A 40 -4.03 13.42 5.06
CA GLN A 40 -4.81 14.44 5.78
C GLN A 40 -4.19 15.83 5.66
N GLN A 41 -2.88 15.95 5.84
CA GLN A 41 -2.16 17.22 5.71
C GLN A 41 -2.28 17.81 4.30
N GLU A 42 -2.26 16.96 3.28
CA GLU A 42 -2.43 17.35 1.88
C GLU A 42 -3.91 17.65 1.51
N GLY A 43 -4.85 17.40 2.42
CA GLY A 43 -6.27 17.64 2.18
C GLY A 43 -6.89 16.66 1.19
N CYS A 44 -6.37 15.42 1.10
CA CYS A 44 -6.92 14.40 0.23
C CYS A 44 -8.34 14.02 0.67
N THR A 45 -9.35 14.30 -0.17
CA THR A 45 -10.77 14.02 0.09
C THR A 45 -11.27 12.73 -0.57
N ALA A 46 -10.38 11.97 -1.21
CA ALA A 46 -10.74 10.71 -1.84
C ALA A 46 -11.05 9.63 -0.79
N ASN A 47 -11.79 8.60 -1.22
CA ASN A 47 -12.05 7.44 -0.38
C ASN A 47 -10.88 6.47 -0.49
N PHE A 48 -10.31 6.08 0.65
CA PHE A 48 -9.17 5.17 0.70
C PHE A 48 -9.49 3.95 1.55
N ARG A 49 -8.99 2.79 1.13
CA ARG A 49 -8.87 1.62 2.01
C ARG A 49 -7.47 1.56 2.57
N ILE A 50 -7.41 1.27 3.87
CA ILE A 50 -6.18 1.10 4.62
C ILE A 50 -5.89 -0.39 4.77
N PHE A 51 -4.68 -0.82 4.42
CA PHE A 51 -4.25 -2.21 4.61
C PHE A 51 -2.73 -2.30 4.80
N ASP A 52 -2.29 -3.36 5.46
CA ASP A 52 -0.87 -3.60 5.73
C ASP A 52 -0.23 -4.22 4.47
N SER A 53 0.16 -3.36 3.53
CA SER A 53 0.75 -3.74 2.25
C SER A 53 2.25 -4.03 2.40
N PRO A 54 2.77 -5.17 1.91
CA PRO A 54 4.21 -5.41 1.85
C PRO A 54 4.90 -4.52 0.81
N PHE A 55 4.14 -3.86 -0.07
CA PHE A 55 4.67 -3.00 -1.14
C PHE A 55 4.65 -1.50 -0.79
N GLY A 56 4.32 -1.14 0.45
CA GLY A 56 4.31 0.26 0.92
C GLY A 56 3.11 1.09 0.47
N ASN A 57 2.15 0.51 -0.26
CA ASN A 57 0.89 1.16 -0.61
C ASN A 57 -0.12 1.01 0.54
N PHE A 58 -0.03 1.85 1.56
CA PHE A 58 -0.90 1.76 2.75
C PHE A 58 -2.28 2.40 2.55
N LEU A 59 -2.39 3.30 1.58
CA LEU A 59 -3.63 3.94 1.15
C LEU A 59 -3.87 3.57 -0.31
N VAL A 60 -4.98 2.89 -0.60
CA VAL A 60 -5.41 2.64 -1.98
C VAL A 60 -6.72 3.36 -2.24
N PRO A 61 -6.81 4.21 -3.29
CA PRO A 61 -8.05 4.83 -3.69
C PRO A 61 -9.10 3.78 -4.02
N VAL A 62 -10.32 4.01 -3.58
CA VAL A 62 -11.46 3.14 -3.87
C VAL A 62 -12.67 3.93 -4.33
N ILE A 63 -13.55 3.25 -5.06
CA ILE A 63 -14.90 3.75 -5.30
C ILE A 63 -15.70 3.50 -4.01
N PRO A 64 -16.28 4.54 -3.39
CA PRO A 64 -17.05 4.38 -2.17
C PRO A 64 -18.28 3.51 -2.43
N THR A 65 -18.64 2.73 -1.41
CA THR A 65 -19.89 1.98 -1.35
C THR A 65 -21.07 2.92 -1.11
N ARG A 66 -22.27 2.41 -1.40
CA ARG A 66 -23.51 3.16 -1.14
C ARG A 66 -23.67 3.56 0.33
N ALA A 67 -23.17 2.74 1.27
CA ALA A 67 -23.23 3.03 2.70
C ALA A 67 -22.29 4.19 3.07
N GLU A 68 -21.04 4.16 2.60
CA GLU A 68 -20.06 5.24 2.84
C GLU A 68 -20.53 6.57 2.26
N LEU A 69 -21.17 6.56 1.08
CA LEU A 69 -21.77 7.76 0.51
C LEU A 69 -22.91 8.31 1.36
N ALA A 70 -23.76 7.44 1.92
CA ALA A 70 -24.87 7.86 2.78
C ALA A 70 -24.37 8.53 4.07
N GLU A 71 -23.30 8.01 4.68
CA GLU A 71 -22.66 8.64 5.84
C GLU A 71 -22.06 10.00 5.50
N PHE A 72 -21.38 10.11 4.35
CA PHE A 72 -20.79 11.39 3.91
C PHE A 72 -21.85 12.49 3.76
N PHE A 73 -22.98 12.19 3.11
CA PHE A 73 -24.08 13.14 2.98
C PHE A 73 -24.75 13.46 4.32
N SER A 74 -24.81 12.49 5.25
CA SER A 74 -25.34 12.73 6.58
C SER A 74 -24.44 13.65 7.42
N LEU A 75 -23.11 13.52 7.29
CA LEU A 75 -22.14 14.36 8.01
C LEU A 75 -22.10 15.79 7.47
N SER A 76 -22.42 16.00 6.18
CA SER A 76 -22.43 17.33 5.55
C SER A 76 -23.69 18.16 5.86
N LEU A 77 -24.65 17.62 6.61
CA LEU A 77 -25.93 18.28 6.94
C LEU A 77 -26.03 18.75 8.40
N ASN A 78 -24.95 18.63 9.19
CA ASN A 78 -24.80 19.19 10.55
C ASN A 78 -23.80 20.35 10.55
#